data_AF-A0A6N9T5K8-F1
#
_entry.id   AF-A0A6N9T5K8-F1
#
_cell.length_a   1.000
_cell.length_b   1.000
_cell.length_c   1.000
_cell.angle_alpha   90.00
_cell.angle_beta   90.00
_cell.angle_gamma   90.00
#
_symmetry.space_group_name_H-M   'P 1'
#
loop_
_entity.id
_entity.type
_entity.pdbx_description
1 polymer ?
#
loop_
_entity_poly.entity_id
_entity_poly.type
_entity_poly.pdbx_seq_one_letter_code
_entity_poly.pdbx_strand_id
1 'polypeptide(L)'
;MTRSPIRFNGLVRQGPITIPERDKRIILAMIDAGLKDQQILAFFSQPGRDFNHNRISRLRKAPRNSGLQPASTVELQSFLDRWAASSNLQNLFSKLTFNRDLSRQWRVEYRFHPVGQGMLHSGNLRNGHRKSINWIYDCGSVTSNKLVEDALDNIYEHIKEKPGEKPLIDIVALSHFDKDHVSGIVYLLRIFRVDIIILPFMPLWQRLWIAAADKFDVEFLRFLLDPAEFLRNAAGGDQPRIVFVPPSDDTPPPPIDPLPDPDPGPDPDGDERERRFPEKADGRPLRIRVETEHRPDLLSGEIPGSRRVETPAAEFLRRGSVLDVEGFWEFVPYNDANQAQKCPPSFPASVEPLIAALQDATTSAETKKAFGALKRHYDKTFGKKNRNIISMFLYGGPATKPVDANFSPEFFFESTGGWAKYRDYTRVSTDHFAVLLTGDGSLNSSPRRTAFKNYFSPHGRLSKAAIFQVMHHGASGNSSPEVAEMVAPRASIFCSDPTKGKKHPHADVVRQFWEYNCVQVDARRGWMLYGTFEF
;
A
#
# COMPACT_ATOMS: atom_id res chain seq x y z
N MET A 1 -9.14 44.54 10.90
CA MET A 1 -7.88 45.32 10.93
C MET A 1 -7.02 44.69 12.01
N THR A 2 -5.77 44.27 11.83
CA THR A 2 -4.79 44.38 10.75
C THR A 2 -3.78 43.25 11.02
N ARG A 3 -3.43 42.52 9.96
CA ARG A 3 -2.37 41.50 9.97
C ARG A 3 -1.04 42.14 10.35
N SER A 4 -0.28 41.51 11.24
CA SER A 4 1.15 41.76 11.38
C SER A 4 1.91 40.57 10.76
N PRO A 5 2.85 40.80 9.83
CA PRO A 5 3.52 39.73 9.10
C PRO A 5 4.65 39.13 9.93
N ILE A 6 4.69 37.81 9.98
CA ILE A 6 5.86 37.05 10.43
C ILE A 6 6.99 37.36 9.43
N ARG A 7 7.96 38.17 9.88
CA ARG A 7 9.20 38.43 9.14
C ARG A 7 10.08 37.18 9.22
N PHE A 8 10.25 36.49 8.09
CA PHE A 8 11.39 35.61 7.88
C PHE A 8 12.61 36.46 7.53
N ASN A 9 13.43 36.81 8.53
CA ASN A 9 14.80 37.24 8.29
C ASN A 9 15.68 35.98 8.20
N GLY A 10 16.19 35.68 7.00
CA GLY A 10 17.19 34.64 6.82
C GLY A 10 17.47 34.31 5.36
N LEU A 11 18.46 35.01 4.79
CA LEU A 11 19.22 34.68 3.57
C LEU A 11 18.57 34.99 2.20
N VAL A 12 18.41 36.29 1.90
CA VAL A 12 18.56 36.75 0.51
C VAL A 12 20.06 36.75 0.19
N ARG A 13 20.55 35.73 -0.53
CA ARG A 13 21.88 35.80 -1.17
C ARG A 13 21.82 36.82 -2.29
N GLN A 14 22.33 38.04 -2.06
CA GLN A 14 22.68 38.94 -3.15
C GLN A 14 24.00 38.47 -3.77
N GLY A 15 23.87 37.71 -4.85
CA GLY A 15 24.97 37.27 -5.70
C GLY A 15 24.39 36.71 -7.00
N PRO A 16 25.14 36.73 -8.13
CA PRO A 16 24.64 36.15 -9.38
C PRO A 16 24.34 34.67 -9.17
N ILE A 17 23.07 34.30 -9.19
CA ILE A 17 22.64 32.91 -9.10
C ILE A 17 23.15 32.20 -10.36
N THR A 18 24.18 31.37 -10.20
CA THR A 18 24.71 30.52 -11.25
C THR A 18 23.71 29.40 -11.52
N ILE A 19 23.31 29.21 -12.77
CA ILE A 19 22.45 28.09 -13.15
C ILE A 19 23.30 26.81 -12.98
N PRO A 20 22.87 25.83 -12.16
CA PRO A 20 23.54 24.55 -12.02
C PRO A 20 23.74 23.91 -13.39
N GLU A 21 24.86 23.22 -13.58
CA GLU A 21 25.20 22.59 -14.86
C GLU A 21 24.10 21.63 -15.33
N ARG A 22 23.54 20.86 -14.39
CA ARG A 22 22.35 20.01 -14.61
C ARG A 22 21.19 20.76 -15.24
N ASP A 23 20.81 21.92 -14.70
CA ASP A 23 19.68 22.71 -15.20
C ASP A 23 19.99 23.22 -16.61
N LYS A 24 21.24 23.63 -16.89
CA LYS A 24 21.66 24.03 -18.24
C LYS A 24 21.57 22.86 -19.24
N ARG A 25 21.95 21.64 -18.85
CA ARG A 25 21.84 20.43 -19.69
C ARG A 25 20.38 20.10 -20.02
N ILE A 26 19.48 20.23 -19.04
CA ILE A 26 18.03 20.04 -19.24
C ILE A 26 17.45 21.14 -20.15
N ILE A 27 17.84 22.40 -19.96
CA ILE A 27 17.44 23.51 -20.83
C ILE A 27 17.91 23.29 -22.27
N LEU A 28 19.15 22.82 -22.46
CA LEU A 28 19.68 22.48 -23.79
C LEU A 28 18.88 21.35 -24.44
N ALA A 29 18.48 20.32 -23.67
CA ALA A 29 17.63 19.24 -24.16
C ALA A 29 16.21 19.74 -24.51
N MET A 30 15.64 20.67 -23.75
CA MET A 30 14.36 21.32 -24.08
C MET A 30 14.46 22.23 -25.32
N ILE A 31 15.59 22.91 -25.51
CA ILE A 31 15.90 23.69 -26.72
C ILE A 31 15.93 22.76 -27.94
N ASP A 32 16.58 21.60 -27.82
CA ASP A 32 16.66 20.58 -28.87
C ASP A 32 15.30 19.94 -29.17
N ALA A 33 14.46 19.79 -28.15
CA ALA A 33 13.07 19.37 -28.28
C ALA A 33 12.14 20.48 -28.84
N GLY A 34 12.68 21.66 -29.20
CA GLY A 34 11.93 22.71 -29.90
C GLY A 34 11.10 23.64 -29.02
N LEU A 35 11.23 23.59 -27.69
CA LEU A 35 10.48 24.47 -26.79
C LEU A 35 10.92 25.93 -26.94
N LYS A 36 9.97 26.87 -26.89
CA LYS A 36 10.26 28.31 -26.87
C LYS A 36 10.81 28.75 -25.51
N ASP A 37 11.60 29.81 -25.49
CA ASP A 37 12.26 30.30 -24.26
C ASP A 37 11.26 30.59 -23.13
N GLN A 38 10.06 31.08 -23.45
CA GLN A 38 9.00 31.33 -22.46
C GLN A 38 8.39 30.04 -21.88
N GLN A 39 8.34 28.96 -22.66
CA GLN A 39 7.89 27.64 -22.17
C GLN A 39 8.96 27.03 -21.26
N ILE A 40 10.23 27.15 -21.64
CA ILE A 40 11.36 26.71 -20.82
C ILE A 40 11.39 27.48 -19.50
N LEU A 41 11.16 28.80 -19.54
CA LEU A 41 11.15 29.66 -18.35
C LEU A 41 10.15 29.17 -17.28
N ALA A 42 9.00 28.65 -17.68
CA ALA A 42 7.97 28.15 -16.76
C ALA A 42 8.45 26.98 -15.89
N PHE A 43 9.36 26.13 -16.38
CA PHE A 43 9.89 24.99 -15.62
C PHE A 43 10.90 25.39 -14.53
N PHE A 44 11.53 26.56 -14.66
CA PHE A 44 12.66 26.97 -13.82
C PHE A 44 12.39 28.24 -13.00
N SER A 45 11.20 28.83 -13.14
CA SER A 45 10.78 30.00 -12.35
C SER A 45 10.26 29.59 -10.98
N GLN A 46 10.84 30.14 -9.90
CA GLN A 46 10.40 29.91 -8.52
C GLN A 46 10.46 31.22 -7.70
N PRO A 47 9.62 31.38 -6.65
CA PRO A 47 9.68 32.55 -5.78
C PRO A 47 11.06 32.73 -5.16
N GLY A 48 11.69 33.89 -5.36
CA GLY A 48 13.02 34.22 -4.81
C GLY A 48 14.22 33.74 -5.63
N ARG A 49 14.02 33.21 -6.84
CA ARG A 49 15.10 32.82 -7.77
C ARG A 49 14.92 33.53 -9.12
N ASP A 50 15.72 34.57 -9.38
CA ASP A 50 15.65 35.35 -10.62
C ASP A 50 16.19 34.57 -11.83
N PHE A 51 15.33 33.73 -12.40
CA PHE A 51 15.54 33.06 -13.68
C PHE A 51 14.87 33.92 -14.78
N ASN A 52 15.62 34.36 -15.80
CA ASN A 52 15.08 35.25 -16.85
C ASN A 52 15.31 34.71 -18.27
N HIS A 53 14.44 35.12 -19.20
CA HIS A 53 14.46 34.66 -20.60
C HIS A 53 15.79 34.95 -21.31
N ASN A 54 16.49 36.02 -20.92
CA ASN A 54 17.80 36.38 -21.47
C ASN A 54 18.86 35.29 -21.24
N ARG A 55 18.80 34.54 -20.14
CA ARG A 55 19.74 33.44 -19.85
C ARG A 55 19.46 32.20 -20.71
N ILE A 56 18.20 31.88 -20.97
CA ILE A 56 17.80 30.79 -21.87
C ILE A 56 18.21 31.15 -23.31
N SER A 57 17.97 32.39 -23.74
CA SER A 57 18.37 32.87 -25.06
C SER A 57 19.88 32.79 -25.30
N ARG A 58 20.69 33.06 -24.26
CA ARG A 58 22.15 32.88 -24.33
C ARG A 58 22.56 31.42 -24.50
N LEU A 59 21.91 30.48 -23.80
CA LEU A 59 22.17 29.04 -23.96
C LEU A 59 21.78 28.56 -25.36
N ARG A 60 20.68 29.07 -25.92
CA ARG A 60 20.23 28.76 -27.28
C ARG A 60 21.21 29.22 -28.36
N LYS A 61 21.83 30.39 -28.16
CA LYS A 61 22.79 30.98 -29.11
C LYS A 61 24.23 30.51 -28.89
N ALA A 62 24.52 29.78 -27.82
CA ALA A 62 25.87 29.33 -27.50
C ALA A 62 26.35 28.24 -28.48
N PRO A 63 27.62 28.28 -28.92
CA PRO A 63 28.17 27.22 -29.76
C PRO A 63 28.18 25.89 -29.00
N ARG A 64 27.65 24.83 -29.63
CA ARG A 64 27.50 23.49 -29.04
C ARG A 64 28.82 22.76 -28.73
N ASN A 65 29.95 23.35 -29.12
CA ASN A 65 31.29 22.80 -28.94
C ASN A 65 31.89 23.14 -27.55
N SER A 66 31.12 23.78 -26.65
CA SER A 66 31.59 24.28 -25.35
C SER A 66 31.67 23.23 -24.23
N GLY A 67 31.68 21.93 -24.57
CA GLY A 67 31.78 20.82 -23.61
C GLY A 67 30.49 20.50 -22.82
N LEU A 68 29.47 21.35 -22.87
CA LEU A 68 28.20 21.15 -22.17
C LEU A 68 27.19 20.43 -23.07
N GLN A 69 27.02 19.13 -22.84
CA GLN A 69 26.10 18.30 -23.62
C GLN A 69 24.66 18.38 -23.10
N PRO A 70 23.64 18.35 -23.97
CA PRO A 70 22.25 18.19 -23.57
C PRO A 70 22.06 17.02 -22.60
N ALA A 71 21.05 17.13 -21.73
CA ALA A 71 20.59 15.98 -20.97
C ALA A 71 20.09 14.89 -21.92
N SER A 72 20.25 13.63 -21.54
CA SER A 72 19.70 12.51 -22.32
C SER A 72 18.17 12.57 -22.34
N THR A 73 17.54 11.89 -23.30
CA THR A 73 16.08 11.79 -23.38
C THR A 73 15.48 11.25 -22.07
N VAL A 74 16.15 10.30 -21.42
CA VAL A 74 15.74 9.74 -20.12
C VAL A 74 15.86 10.76 -18.99
N GLU A 75 16.94 11.54 -18.96
CA GLU A 75 17.15 12.61 -17.97
C GLU A 75 16.13 13.74 -18.12
N LEU A 76 15.79 14.12 -19.36
CA LEU A 76 14.77 15.09 -19.69
C LEU A 76 13.37 14.56 -19.32
N GLN A 77 13.03 13.34 -19.71
CA GLN A 77 11.73 12.74 -19.38
C GLN A 77 11.54 12.62 -17.87
N SER A 78 12.57 12.15 -17.17
CA SER A 78 12.56 12.12 -15.70
C SER A 78 12.37 13.52 -15.09
N PHE A 79 12.94 14.58 -15.69
CA PHE A 79 12.69 15.95 -15.22
C PHE A 79 11.23 16.37 -15.43
N LEU A 80 10.69 16.08 -16.61
CA LEU A 80 9.34 16.40 -17.03
C LEU A 80 8.28 15.68 -16.19
N ASP A 81 8.43 14.38 -15.95
CA ASP A 81 7.50 13.57 -15.15
C ASP A 81 7.38 14.11 -13.71
N ARG A 82 8.49 14.59 -13.15
CA ARG A 82 8.55 15.15 -11.80
C ARG A 82 7.94 16.54 -11.71
N TRP A 83 7.97 17.30 -12.81
CA TRP A 83 7.27 18.57 -12.92
C TRP A 83 5.76 18.37 -13.13
N ALA A 84 5.37 17.33 -13.87
CA ALA A 84 3.97 16.94 -14.07
C ALA A 84 3.30 16.45 -12.77
N ALA A 85 4.01 15.68 -11.93
CA ALA A 85 3.52 15.23 -10.63
C ALA A 85 3.32 16.37 -9.60
N SER A 86 3.83 17.59 -9.89
CA SER A 86 3.76 18.75 -9.00
C SER A 86 2.92 19.92 -9.52
N SER A 87 2.25 19.79 -10.68
CA SER A 87 1.42 20.86 -11.25
C SER A 87 0.14 20.34 -11.93
N ASN A 88 -0.99 21.02 -11.70
CA ASN A 88 -2.34 20.68 -12.21
C ASN A 88 -2.53 20.90 -13.74
N LEU A 89 -1.53 20.66 -14.56
CA LEU A 89 -1.57 20.90 -16.01
C LEU A 89 -1.21 19.64 -16.81
N GLN A 90 -2.05 18.61 -16.73
CA GLN A 90 -1.95 17.38 -17.54
C GLN A 90 -2.08 17.65 -19.06
N ASN A 91 -2.75 18.74 -19.46
CA ASN A 91 -3.11 19.00 -20.88
C ASN A 91 -1.97 19.53 -21.76
N LEU A 92 -0.85 20.00 -21.20
CA LEU A 92 0.29 20.46 -22.01
C LEU A 92 1.26 19.31 -22.36
N PHE A 93 1.27 18.25 -21.56
CA PHE A 93 2.21 17.13 -21.66
C PHE A 93 1.89 16.13 -22.78
N SER A 94 0.63 15.98 -23.15
CA SER A 94 0.21 15.10 -24.26
C SER A 94 0.80 15.53 -25.61
N LYS A 95 1.31 16.76 -25.73
CA LYS A 95 1.93 17.28 -26.97
C LYS A 95 3.45 17.13 -27.02
N LEU A 96 4.11 16.74 -25.93
CA LEU A 96 5.59 16.75 -25.81
C LEU A 96 6.24 15.37 -25.86
N THR A 97 5.46 14.29 -25.90
CA THR A 97 5.98 12.93 -26.06
C THR A 97 6.20 12.60 -27.53
N PHE A 98 7.45 12.56 -27.96
CA PHE A 98 7.88 11.92 -29.21
C PHE A 98 7.40 10.46 -29.23
N ASN A 99 6.48 10.12 -30.15
CA ASN A 99 6.16 8.79 -30.71
C ASN A 99 6.54 7.53 -29.88
N ARG A 100 6.20 7.48 -28.59
CA ARG A 100 5.96 6.23 -27.86
C ARG A 100 4.50 6.23 -27.48
N ASP A 101 3.80 5.17 -27.86
CA ASP A 101 2.39 5.01 -27.58
C ASP A 101 2.17 4.85 -26.05
N LEU A 102 1.92 5.97 -25.38
CA LEU A 102 1.64 6.02 -23.93
C LEU A 102 0.34 5.30 -23.56
N SER A 103 -0.48 4.88 -24.53
CA SER A 103 -1.74 4.20 -24.27
C SER A 103 -1.56 2.80 -23.64
N ARG A 104 -0.33 2.24 -23.67
CA ARG A 104 -0.04 0.86 -23.24
C ARG A 104 0.95 0.72 -22.09
N GLN A 105 1.51 1.83 -21.59
CA GLN A 105 2.50 1.79 -20.51
C GLN A 105 1.84 1.54 -19.16
N TRP A 106 2.39 0.58 -18.40
CA TRP A 106 1.98 0.33 -17.02
C TRP A 106 2.71 1.23 -16.04
N ARG A 107 2.02 1.63 -14.98
CA ARG A 107 2.53 2.44 -13.88
C ARG A 107 2.12 1.83 -12.56
N VAL A 108 3.04 1.78 -11.61
CA VAL A 108 2.76 1.37 -10.24
C VAL A 108 3.29 2.40 -9.25
N GLU A 109 2.53 2.64 -8.20
CA GLU A 109 2.97 3.36 -7.02
C GLU A 109 2.79 2.48 -5.78
N TYR A 110 3.83 2.41 -4.96
CA TYR A 110 3.76 1.92 -3.58
C TYR A 110 4.10 3.07 -2.66
N ARG A 111 3.25 3.37 -1.68
CA ARG A 111 3.45 4.48 -0.75
C ARG A 111 3.19 4.04 0.68
N PHE A 112 4.19 4.26 1.52
CA PHE A 112 4.12 4.06 2.97
C PHE A 112 4.01 5.43 3.62
N HIS A 113 2.85 5.68 4.25
CA HIS A 113 2.47 6.99 4.76
C HIS A 113 3.01 7.22 6.18
N PRO A 114 3.42 8.46 6.52
CA PRO A 114 4.03 8.78 7.79
C PRO A 114 3.03 8.89 8.95
N VAL A 115 2.41 7.77 9.32
CA VAL A 115 1.37 7.72 10.37
C VAL A 115 1.94 7.44 11.79
N GLY A 116 3.26 7.41 11.95
CA GLY A 116 3.92 7.16 13.23
C GLY A 116 4.02 5.68 13.56
N GLN A 117 3.76 5.32 14.83
CA GLN A 117 3.64 3.94 15.27
C GLN A 117 2.30 3.37 14.79
N GLY A 118 2.34 2.77 13.59
CA GLY A 118 1.20 2.18 12.90
C GLY A 118 1.54 1.85 11.46
N MET A 119 0.51 1.55 10.68
CA MET A 119 0.65 1.19 9.27
C MET A 119 -0.47 1.81 8.44
N LEU A 120 -0.08 2.50 7.37
CA LEU A 120 -0.94 2.89 6.26
C LEU A 120 -0.10 2.80 4.99
N HIS A 121 -0.41 1.82 4.15
CA HIS A 121 0.14 1.72 2.80
C HIS A 121 -0.95 1.95 1.77
N SER A 122 -0.67 2.74 0.74
CA SER A 122 -1.51 2.84 -0.45
C SER A 122 -0.73 2.44 -1.69
N GLY A 123 -1.40 1.85 -2.66
CA GLY A 123 -0.84 1.70 -4.00
C GLY A 123 -1.81 2.01 -5.11
N ASN A 124 -1.24 2.25 -6.28
CA ASN A 124 -1.94 2.56 -7.51
C ASN A 124 -1.33 1.74 -8.64
N LEU A 125 -2.16 1.08 -9.45
CA LEU A 125 -1.75 0.40 -10.67
C LEU A 125 -2.57 0.95 -11.83
N ARG A 126 -1.90 1.40 -12.88
CA ARG A 126 -2.54 2.02 -14.03
C ARG A 126 -1.93 1.48 -15.32
N ASN A 127 -2.76 1.32 -16.34
CA ASN A 127 -2.30 1.06 -17.70
C ASN A 127 -2.80 2.19 -18.62
N GLY A 128 -1.89 3.00 -19.16
CA GLY A 128 -2.19 4.07 -20.11
C GLY A 128 -3.29 5.02 -19.63
N HIS A 129 -4.42 5.04 -20.36
CA HIS A 129 -5.59 5.89 -20.05
C HIS A 129 -6.69 5.16 -19.26
N ARG A 130 -6.50 3.90 -18.90
CA ARG A 130 -7.46 3.13 -18.12
C ARG A 130 -7.56 3.68 -16.70
N LYS A 131 -8.73 3.50 -16.08
CA LYS A 131 -8.92 3.79 -14.66
C LYS A 131 -7.97 2.93 -13.83
N SER A 132 -7.27 3.57 -12.89
CA SER A 132 -6.35 2.88 -11.99
C SER A 132 -7.08 1.92 -11.05
N ILE A 133 -6.39 0.84 -10.66
CA ILE A 133 -6.69 0.09 -9.45
C ILE A 133 -5.99 0.79 -8.28
N ASN A 134 -6.76 1.16 -7.26
CA ASN A 134 -6.28 1.72 -6.00
C ASN A 134 -6.45 0.70 -4.88
N TRP A 135 -5.43 0.53 -4.05
CA TRP A 135 -5.56 -0.30 -2.85
C TRP A 135 -4.94 0.34 -1.63
N ILE A 136 -5.47 -0.05 -0.48
CA ILE A 136 -4.94 0.28 0.84
C ILE A 136 -4.64 -1.03 1.58
N TYR A 137 -3.50 -1.06 2.27
CA TYR A 137 -3.15 -2.12 3.22
C TYR A 137 -2.90 -1.48 4.58
N ASP A 138 -3.75 -1.86 5.54
CA ASP A 138 -3.90 -1.21 6.85
C ASP A 138 -4.18 0.30 6.76
N CYS A 139 -4.69 0.86 7.85
CA CYS A 139 -4.98 2.28 7.98
C CYS A 139 -5.07 2.67 9.45
N GLY A 140 -4.02 2.41 10.23
CA GLY A 140 -4.04 2.63 11.67
C GLY A 140 -2.79 3.29 12.24
N SER A 141 -2.96 3.79 13.46
CA SER A 141 -1.87 4.31 14.29
C SER A 141 -2.30 4.39 15.75
N VAL A 142 -1.37 4.05 16.64
CA VAL A 142 -1.48 4.36 18.08
C VAL A 142 -0.81 5.69 18.44
N THR A 143 -0.13 6.34 17.48
CA THR A 143 0.48 7.66 17.69
C THR A 143 -0.56 8.76 17.63
N SER A 144 -1.39 8.79 16.58
CA SER A 144 -2.44 9.78 16.41
C SER A 144 -3.38 9.38 15.27
N ASN A 145 -4.70 9.32 15.54
CA ASN A 145 -5.70 9.13 14.50
C ASN A 145 -5.65 10.26 13.46
N LYS A 146 -5.35 11.49 13.88
CA LYS A 146 -5.24 12.64 12.97
C LYS A 146 -4.17 12.44 11.89
N LEU A 147 -3.04 11.78 12.18
CA LEU A 147 -2.03 11.49 11.16
C LEU A 147 -2.57 10.55 10.09
N VAL A 148 -3.36 9.56 10.49
CA VAL A 148 -4.01 8.63 9.56
C VAL A 148 -5.07 9.37 8.73
N GLU A 149 -5.91 10.19 9.36
CA GLU A 149 -6.93 10.99 8.68
C GLU A 149 -6.31 11.96 7.67
N ASP A 150 -5.24 12.69 8.05
CA ASP A 150 -4.53 13.62 7.16
C ASP A 150 -3.90 12.87 5.96
N ALA A 151 -3.33 11.68 6.18
CA ALA A 151 -2.80 10.84 5.10
C ALA A 151 -3.91 10.31 4.18
N LEU A 152 -5.06 9.91 4.74
CA LEU A 152 -6.24 9.50 3.96
C LEU A 152 -6.83 10.67 3.15
N ASP A 153 -6.85 11.89 3.69
CA ASP A 153 -7.25 13.10 2.96
C ASP A 153 -6.29 13.40 1.80
N ASN A 154 -4.98 13.21 2.00
CA ASN A 154 -3.99 13.34 0.91
C ASN A 154 -4.21 12.30 -0.19
N ILE A 155 -4.50 11.04 0.17
CA ILE A 155 -4.88 10.00 -0.79
C ILE A 155 -6.15 10.42 -1.54
N TYR A 156 -7.17 10.90 -0.81
CA TYR A 156 -8.45 11.33 -1.36
C TYR A 156 -8.24 12.40 -2.43
N GLU A 157 -7.48 13.45 -2.14
CA GLU A 157 -7.19 14.52 -3.11
C GLU A 157 -6.38 14.03 -4.31
N HIS A 158 -5.53 13.01 -4.13
CA HIS A 158 -4.71 12.45 -5.22
C HIS A 158 -5.54 11.62 -6.22
N ILE A 159 -6.53 10.86 -5.76
CA ILE A 159 -7.29 9.93 -6.62
C ILE A 159 -8.70 10.43 -6.98
N LYS A 160 -9.13 11.57 -6.44
CA LYS A 160 -10.42 12.17 -6.76
C LYS A 160 -10.47 12.66 -8.20
N GLU A 161 -11.39 12.09 -8.97
CA GLU A 161 -11.61 12.49 -10.36
C GLU A 161 -12.67 13.59 -10.50
N LYS A 162 -13.72 13.56 -9.66
CA LYS A 162 -14.89 14.45 -9.78
C LYS A 162 -15.28 15.10 -8.44
N PRO A 163 -15.65 16.39 -8.44
CA PRO A 163 -16.25 17.02 -7.27
C PRO A 163 -17.58 16.34 -6.88
N GLY A 164 -17.78 16.11 -5.58
CA GLY A 164 -19.05 15.59 -5.04
C GLY A 164 -19.22 14.06 -5.08
N GLU A 165 -18.33 13.32 -5.77
CA GLU A 165 -18.31 11.86 -5.73
C GLU A 165 -17.19 11.36 -4.81
N LYS A 166 -17.45 10.29 -4.04
CA LYS A 166 -16.39 9.61 -3.27
C LYS A 166 -15.46 8.90 -4.26
N PRO A 167 -14.13 9.08 -4.17
CA PRO A 167 -13.18 8.29 -4.93
C PRO A 167 -13.28 6.81 -4.56
N LEU A 168 -12.91 5.95 -5.51
CA LEU A 168 -12.96 4.49 -5.37
C LEU A 168 -11.61 3.95 -4.89
N ILE A 169 -11.65 3.15 -3.82
CA ILE A 169 -10.59 2.21 -3.46
C ILE A 169 -11.09 0.81 -3.82
N ASP A 170 -10.40 0.14 -4.73
CA ASP A 170 -10.82 -1.18 -5.22
C ASP A 170 -10.57 -2.27 -4.16
N ILE A 171 -9.45 -2.20 -3.44
CA ILE A 171 -9.11 -3.15 -2.38
C ILE A 171 -8.69 -2.43 -1.10
N VAL A 172 -9.30 -2.79 0.03
CA VAL A 172 -8.76 -2.51 1.37
C VAL A 172 -8.41 -3.86 2.01
N ALA A 173 -7.15 -4.11 2.30
CA ALA A 173 -6.70 -5.28 3.03
C ALA A 173 -6.31 -4.89 4.46
N LEU A 174 -6.88 -5.54 5.47
CA LEU A 174 -6.47 -5.35 6.87
C LEU A 174 -5.64 -6.55 7.30
N SER A 175 -4.42 -6.32 7.76
CA SER A 175 -3.49 -7.38 8.14
C SER A 175 -3.91 -8.04 9.45
N HIS A 176 -4.34 -7.24 10.42
CA HIS A 176 -4.79 -7.69 11.74
C HIS A 176 -5.94 -6.77 12.22
N PHE A 177 -6.40 -6.96 13.46
CA PHE A 177 -7.43 -6.09 14.05
C PHE A 177 -6.97 -5.15 15.17
N ASP A 178 -5.72 -5.15 15.64
CA ASP A 178 -5.26 -4.16 16.62
C ASP A 178 -5.30 -2.72 16.07
N LYS A 179 -5.32 -1.78 17.02
CA LYS A 179 -5.67 -0.38 16.78
C LYS A 179 -4.69 0.33 15.84
N ASP A 180 -3.41 0.00 15.91
CA ASP A 180 -2.36 0.57 15.06
C ASP A 180 -2.43 0.14 13.58
N HIS A 181 -3.40 -0.70 13.22
CA HIS A 181 -3.67 -1.06 11.82
C HIS A 181 -5.10 -0.72 11.37
N VAL A 182 -6.06 -0.60 12.29
CA VAL A 182 -7.47 -0.37 11.91
C VAL A 182 -8.08 0.95 12.38
N SER A 183 -7.37 1.78 13.16
CA SER A 183 -7.98 2.97 13.79
C SER A 183 -8.58 4.00 12.83
N GLY A 184 -8.15 4.03 11.57
CA GLY A 184 -8.66 4.90 10.51
C GLY A 184 -9.75 4.29 9.62
N ILE A 185 -10.14 3.02 9.81
CA ILE A 185 -11.04 2.33 8.87
C ILE A 185 -12.42 3.00 8.74
N VAL A 186 -12.97 3.50 9.85
CA VAL A 186 -14.27 4.21 9.84
C VAL A 186 -14.16 5.53 9.07
N TYR A 187 -13.05 6.25 9.21
CA TYR A 187 -12.80 7.48 8.46
C TYR A 187 -12.63 7.19 6.97
N LEU A 188 -11.86 6.15 6.62
CA LEU A 188 -11.66 5.68 5.25
C LEU A 188 -13.01 5.39 4.58
N LEU A 189 -13.86 4.56 5.19
CA LEU A 189 -15.17 4.19 4.65
C LEU A 189 -16.15 5.38 4.55
N ARG A 190 -15.93 6.42 5.37
CA ARG A 190 -16.71 7.66 5.28
C ARG A 190 -16.39 8.46 4.03
N ILE A 191 -15.11 8.56 3.65
CA ILE A 191 -14.68 9.47 2.56
C ILE A 191 -14.45 8.76 1.22
N PHE A 192 -14.21 7.45 1.22
CA PHE A 192 -14.05 6.62 0.03
C PHE A 192 -15.25 5.70 -0.16
N ARG A 193 -15.52 5.35 -1.42
CA ARG A 193 -16.26 4.13 -1.74
C ARG A 193 -15.25 3.00 -1.81
N VAL A 194 -15.55 1.86 -1.21
CA VAL A 194 -14.68 0.66 -1.24
C VAL A 194 -15.40 -0.48 -1.94
N ASP A 195 -14.72 -1.15 -2.88
CA ASP A 195 -15.30 -2.30 -3.59
C ASP A 195 -15.11 -3.60 -2.82
N ILE A 196 -13.87 -3.93 -2.45
CA ILE A 196 -13.52 -5.18 -1.76
C ILE A 196 -12.77 -4.87 -0.46
N ILE A 197 -13.19 -5.45 0.65
CA ILE A 197 -12.43 -5.47 1.91
C ILE A 197 -11.98 -6.89 2.19
N ILE A 198 -10.67 -7.10 2.30
CA ILE A 198 -10.02 -8.37 2.58
C ILE A 198 -9.62 -8.41 4.06
N LEU A 199 -10.07 -9.45 4.77
CA LEU A 199 -9.78 -9.65 6.19
C LEU A 199 -9.18 -11.04 6.42
N PRO A 200 -8.19 -11.21 7.33
CA PRO A 200 -7.85 -12.54 7.83
C PRO A 200 -9.08 -13.17 8.49
N PHE A 201 -9.38 -14.43 8.15
CA PHE A 201 -10.27 -15.22 8.97
C PHE A 201 -9.57 -15.56 10.29
N MET A 202 -10.21 -15.17 11.38
CA MET A 202 -9.85 -15.56 12.75
C MET A 202 -11.14 -16.01 13.45
N PRO A 203 -11.18 -17.23 14.02
CA PRO A 203 -12.28 -17.65 14.87
C PRO A 203 -12.58 -16.62 15.96
N LEU A 204 -13.87 -16.48 16.35
CA LEU A 204 -14.32 -15.47 17.31
C LEU A 204 -13.50 -15.43 18.61
N TRP A 205 -13.12 -16.59 19.14
CA TRP A 205 -12.28 -16.65 20.33
C TRP A 205 -10.90 -16.00 20.10
N GLN A 206 -10.28 -16.16 18.94
CA GLN A 206 -9.02 -15.48 18.60
C GLN A 206 -9.22 -13.97 18.48
N ARG A 207 -10.31 -13.53 17.84
CA ARG A 207 -10.66 -12.09 17.75
C ARG A 207 -10.83 -11.48 19.14
N LEU A 208 -11.47 -12.18 20.07
CA LEU A 208 -11.68 -11.68 21.43
C LEU A 208 -10.41 -11.76 22.30
N TRP A 209 -9.43 -12.60 21.96
CA TRP A 209 -8.11 -12.54 22.57
C TRP A 209 -7.41 -11.21 22.27
N ILE A 210 -7.56 -10.66 21.07
CA ILE A 210 -7.04 -9.33 20.71
C ILE A 210 -7.58 -8.27 21.67
N ALA A 211 -8.91 -8.22 21.86
CA ALA A 211 -9.53 -7.30 22.81
C ALA A 211 -8.95 -7.45 24.22
N ALA A 212 -8.71 -8.69 24.66
CA ALA A 212 -8.17 -8.96 25.99
C ALA A 212 -6.76 -8.37 26.18
N ALA A 213 -6.02 -8.08 25.11
CA ALA A 213 -4.68 -7.51 25.17
C ALA A 213 -4.66 -6.01 25.46
N ASP A 214 -5.66 -5.29 25.00
CA ASP A 214 -5.67 -3.83 24.97
C ASP A 214 -6.73 -3.20 25.89
N LYS A 215 -6.66 -1.88 26.02
CA LYS A 215 -7.76 -1.13 26.65
C LYS A 215 -8.98 -1.21 25.75
N PHE A 216 -10.06 -1.72 26.33
CA PHE A 216 -11.31 -2.00 25.65
C PHE A 216 -12.11 -0.73 25.33
N ASP A 217 -12.63 -0.68 24.11
CA ASP A 217 -13.69 0.21 23.63
C ASP A 217 -14.87 -0.66 23.15
N VAL A 218 -16.11 -0.21 23.42
CA VAL A 218 -17.34 -0.92 23.04
C VAL A 218 -17.50 -0.99 21.52
N GLU A 219 -17.12 0.06 20.78
CA GLU A 219 -17.18 0.04 19.32
C GLU A 219 -16.17 -0.96 18.74
N PHE A 220 -14.93 -0.93 19.23
CA PHE A 220 -13.92 -1.90 18.85
C PHE A 220 -14.34 -3.35 19.18
N LEU A 221 -15.07 -3.59 20.27
CA LEU A 221 -15.63 -4.92 20.54
C LEU A 221 -16.66 -5.34 19.49
N ARG A 222 -17.56 -4.44 19.10
CA ARG A 222 -18.56 -4.73 18.06
C ARG A 222 -17.87 -5.13 16.75
N PHE A 223 -16.80 -4.43 16.40
CA PHE A 223 -15.96 -4.80 15.26
C PHE A 223 -15.35 -6.21 15.41
N LEU A 224 -14.87 -6.60 16.59
CA LEU A 224 -14.30 -7.93 16.80
C LEU A 224 -15.35 -9.05 16.85
N LEU A 225 -16.58 -8.76 17.27
CA LEU A 225 -17.68 -9.72 17.29
C LEU A 225 -18.13 -10.06 15.87
N ASP A 226 -18.46 -9.05 15.07
CA ASP A 226 -18.81 -9.18 13.66
C ASP A 226 -18.13 -8.07 12.82
N PRO A 227 -16.92 -8.31 12.30
CA PRO A 227 -16.22 -7.31 11.50
C PRO A 227 -16.93 -7.04 10.17
N ALA A 228 -17.64 -8.01 9.61
CA ALA A 228 -18.29 -7.85 8.31
C ALA A 228 -19.52 -6.96 8.41
N GLU A 229 -20.38 -7.19 9.41
CA GLU A 229 -21.52 -6.32 9.70
C GLU A 229 -21.04 -4.91 10.12
N PHE A 230 -20.05 -4.83 11.01
CA PHE A 230 -19.51 -3.55 11.46
C PHE A 230 -19.02 -2.69 10.28
N LEU A 231 -18.23 -3.25 9.37
CA LEU A 231 -17.68 -2.52 8.23
C LEU A 231 -18.76 -2.13 7.22
N ARG A 232 -19.75 -2.99 6.96
CA ARG A 232 -20.90 -2.64 6.11
C ARG A 232 -21.71 -1.48 6.69
N ASN A 233 -21.94 -1.47 8.00
CA ASN A 233 -22.63 -0.37 8.67
C ASN A 233 -21.80 0.93 8.62
N ALA A 234 -20.48 0.83 8.85
CA ALA A 234 -19.57 1.99 8.79
C ALA A 234 -19.47 2.60 7.38
N ALA A 235 -19.71 1.81 6.32
CA ALA A 235 -19.70 2.27 4.93
C ALA A 235 -20.90 3.18 4.56
N GLY A 236 -21.89 3.34 5.45
CA GLY A 236 -22.89 4.42 5.35
C GLY A 236 -23.77 4.36 4.10
N GLY A 237 -24.11 3.15 3.64
CA GLY A 237 -24.94 2.90 2.46
C GLY A 237 -24.18 2.27 1.29
N ASP A 238 -22.85 2.45 1.23
CA ASP A 238 -21.99 1.66 0.36
C ASP A 238 -22.00 0.19 0.83
N GLN A 239 -21.95 -0.76 -0.11
CA GLN A 239 -22.00 -2.20 0.17
C GLN A 239 -20.69 -2.88 -0.27
N PRO A 240 -19.58 -2.69 0.47
CA PRO A 240 -18.33 -3.35 0.14
C PRO A 240 -18.47 -4.88 0.23
N ARG A 241 -17.86 -5.59 -0.72
CA ARG A 241 -17.71 -7.04 -0.64
C ARG A 241 -16.70 -7.38 0.44
N ILE A 242 -17.13 -8.10 1.47
CA ILE A 242 -16.25 -8.54 2.55
C ILE A 242 -15.77 -9.96 2.25
N VAL A 243 -14.46 -10.10 2.04
CA VAL A 243 -13.81 -11.38 1.69
C VAL A 243 -12.86 -11.79 2.81
N PHE A 244 -13.15 -12.91 3.46
CA PHE A 244 -12.28 -13.51 4.46
C PHE A 244 -11.23 -14.41 3.83
N VAL A 245 -9.98 -14.26 4.24
CA VAL A 245 -8.88 -15.14 3.85
C VAL A 245 -8.78 -16.27 4.86
N PRO A 246 -9.12 -17.53 4.49
CA PRO A 246 -9.01 -18.66 5.41
C PRO A 246 -7.54 -18.89 5.80
N PRO A 247 -7.27 -19.61 6.91
CA PRO A 247 -5.91 -19.99 7.26
C PRO A 247 -5.23 -20.70 6.07
N SER A 248 -4.08 -20.19 5.67
CA SER A 248 -3.27 -20.73 4.58
C SER A 248 -2.64 -22.05 5.02
N ASP A 249 -2.67 -23.02 4.12
CA ASP A 249 -1.84 -24.22 4.21
C ASP A 249 -0.56 -24.03 3.38
N ASP A 250 0.26 -25.09 3.28
CA ASP A 250 1.51 -25.06 2.53
C ASP A 250 1.31 -25.12 1.02
N THR A 251 0.06 -25.09 0.52
CA THR A 251 -0.25 -25.13 -0.90
C THR A 251 -0.22 -23.71 -1.48
N PRO A 252 0.76 -23.38 -2.33
CA PRO A 252 0.82 -22.09 -3.01
C PRO A 252 -0.34 -21.95 -4.00
N PRO A 253 -0.94 -20.76 -4.18
CA PRO A 253 -1.85 -20.51 -5.28
C PRO A 253 -1.12 -20.69 -6.63
N PRO A 254 -1.81 -21.16 -7.68
CA PRO A 254 -1.25 -21.30 -9.02
C PRO A 254 -0.84 -19.92 -9.57
N PRO A 255 -0.05 -19.86 -10.66
CA PRO A 255 0.18 -18.60 -11.33
C PRO A 255 -1.12 -18.15 -12.00
N ILE A 256 -1.29 -16.85 -12.19
CA ILE A 256 -2.33 -16.34 -13.10
C ILE A 256 -1.77 -16.25 -14.51
N ASP A 257 -2.52 -16.77 -15.46
CA ASP A 257 -2.19 -16.62 -16.88
C ASP A 257 -2.76 -15.27 -17.39
N PRO A 258 -2.01 -14.53 -18.22
CA PRO A 258 -2.57 -13.41 -18.97
C PRO A 258 -3.84 -13.87 -19.69
N LEU A 259 -4.96 -13.18 -19.47
CA LEU A 259 -6.12 -13.48 -20.30
C LEU A 259 -5.74 -13.20 -21.77
N PRO A 260 -6.17 -14.03 -22.73
CA PRO A 260 -6.18 -13.60 -24.11
C PRO A 260 -6.96 -12.29 -24.19
N ASP A 261 -6.46 -11.32 -24.96
CA ASP A 261 -7.22 -10.10 -25.25
C ASP A 261 -8.64 -10.51 -25.68
N PRO A 262 -9.69 -9.86 -25.16
CA PRO A 262 -11.05 -10.20 -25.53
C PRO A 262 -11.17 -10.16 -27.05
N ASP A 263 -11.45 -11.31 -27.65
CA ASP A 263 -11.68 -11.45 -29.09
C ASP A 263 -12.74 -10.40 -29.47
N PRO A 264 -12.42 -9.40 -30.31
CA PRO A 264 -13.31 -8.26 -30.55
C PRO A 264 -14.65 -8.64 -31.21
N GLY A 265 -14.88 -9.93 -31.47
CA GLY A 265 -16.02 -10.42 -32.23
C GLY A 265 -15.81 -10.15 -33.73
N PRO A 266 -16.53 -10.86 -34.60
CA PRO A 266 -16.45 -10.60 -36.03
C PRO A 266 -17.09 -9.24 -36.33
N ASP A 267 -16.26 -8.23 -36.60
CA ASP A 267 -16.69 -7.02 -37.30
C ASP A 267 -16.95 -7.40 -38.77
N PRO A 268 -18.20 -7.32 -39.27
CA PRO A 268 -18.52 -7.72 -40.64
C PRO A 268 -17.81 -6.88 -41.71
N ASP A 269 -17.34 -5.67 -41.37
CA ASP A 269 -16.90 -4.66 -42.36
C ASP A 269 -15.48 -4.10 -42.10
N GLY A 270 -14.71 -4.63 -41.14
CA GLY A 270 -13.41 -4.08 -40.74
C GLY A 270 -12.18 -4.68 -41.45
N ASP A 271 -11.35 -3.81 -42.04
CA ASP A 271 -10.04 -4.10 -42.68
C ASP A 271 -9.10 -4.83 -41.68
N GLU A 272 -8.42 -5.89 -42.13
CA GLU A 272 -7.58 -6.75 -41.29
C GLU A 272 -6.43 -6.00 -40.59
N ARG A 273 -6.08 -4.79 -41.06
CA ARG A 273 -5.07 -3.92 -40.41
C ARG A 273 -5.58 -3.20 -39.16
N GLU A 274 -6.87 -2.86 -39.09
CA GLU A 274 -7.48 -2.28 -37.88
C GLU A 274 -7.67 -3.34 -36.77
N ARG A 275 -7.77 -4.63 -37.13
CA ARG A 275 -7.89 -5.75 -36.18
C ARG A 275 -6.67 -5.93 -35.28
N ARG A 276 -5.49 -5.49 -35.71
CA ARG A 276 -4.23 -5.68 -34.96
C ARG A 276 -3.94 -4.52 -34.00
N PHE A 277 -4.63 -3.39 -34.17
CA PHE A 277 -4.40 -2.17 -33.40
C PHE A 277 -5.72 -1.39 -33.25
N PRO A 278 -6.54 -1.64 -32.22
CA PRO A 278 -7.63 -0.72 -31.92
C PRO A 278 -7.02 0.65 -31.59
N GLU A 279 -7.20 1.64 -32.49
CA GLU A 279 -6.72 3.02 -32.33
C GLU A 279 -7.36 3.76 -31.14
N LYS A 280 -8.39 3.17 -30.52
CA LYS A 280 -9.07 3.75 -29.37
C LYS A 280 -8.52 3.14 -28.09
N ALA A 281 -7.82 3.96 -27.30
CA ALA A 281 -7.53 3.68 -25.91
C ALA A 281 -8.80 3.16 -25.23
N ASP A 282 -8.80 1.90 -24.80
CA ASP A 282 -9.96 1.30 -24.15
C ASP A 282 -10.06 1.90 -22.75
N GLY A 283 -10.74 3.05 -22.61
CA GLY A 283 -10.96 3.71 -21.30
C GLY A 283 -11.73 2.86 -20.27
N ARG A 284 -11.88 1.55 -20.50
CA ARG A 284 -12.48 0.58 -19.59
C ARG A 284 -11.65 0.46 -18.31
N PRO A 285 -12.30 0.29 -17.15
CA PRO A 285 -11.59 0.03 -15.90
C PRO A 285 -10.85 -1.31 -15.96
N LEU A 286 -9.74 -1.41 -15.23
CA LEU A 286 -9.12 -2.69 -14.88
C LEU A 286 -10.11 -3.52 -14.04
N ARG A 287 -10.17 -4.82 -14.28
CA ARG A 287 -11.05 -5.74 -13.54
C ARG A 287 -10.25 -6.60 -12.57
N ILE A 288 -10.75 -6.71 -11.34
CA ILE A 288 -10.22 -7.60 -10.32
C ILE A 288 -11.12 -8.84 -10.28
N ARG A 289 -10.55 -10.01 -10.55
CA ARG A 289 -11.20 -11.30 -10.33
C ARG A 289 -10.87 -11.80 -8.94
N VAL A 290 -11.91 -12.18 -8.20
CA VAL A 290 -11.79 -12.80 -6.88
C VAL A 290 -12.67 -14.03 -6.88
N GLU A 291 -12.06 -15.20 -6.74
CA GLU A 291 -12.78 -16.46 -6.58
C GLU A 291 -13.11 -16.68 -5.11
N THR A 292 -14.37 -16.95 -4.82
CA THR A 292 -14.84 -17.16 -3.46
C THR A 292 -15.56 -18.49 -3.33
N GLU A 293 -15.47 -19.10 -2.16
CA GLU A 293 -16.16 -20.34 -1.83
C GLU A 293 -16.95 -20.19 -0.52
N HIS A 294 -18.00 -21.02 -0.36
CA HIS A 294 -18.73 -21.07 0.90
C HIS A 294 -17.99 -21.98 1.89
N ARG A 295 -17.74 -21.50 3.11
CA ARG A 295 -16.98 -22.21 4.17
C ARG A 295 -17.79 -22.39 5.45
N PRO A 296 -18.83 -23.24 5.43
CA PRO A 296 -19.64 -23.50 6.61
C PRO A 296 -18.84 -24.21 7.71
N ASP A 297 -17.78 -24.93 7.37
CA ASP A 297 -16.85 -25.57 8.30
C ASP A 297 -16.12 -24.54 9.20
N LEU A 298 -15.72 -23.39 8.62
CA LEU A 298 -15.06 -22.33 9.38
C LEU A 298 -16.06 -21.54 10.24
N LEU A 299 -17.27 -21.32 9.74
CA LEU A 299 -18.34 -20.62 10.46
C LEU A 299 -18.94 -21.46 11.60
N SER A 300 -19.15 -22.76 11.38
CA SER A 300 -19.66 -23.69 12.39
C SER A 300 -18.67 -23.98 13.52
N GLY A 301 -17.38 -23.70 13.31
CA GLY A 301 -16.30 -23.87 14.28
C GLY A 301 -15.98 -22.64 15.13
N GLU A 302 -16.71 -21.50 14.99
CA GLU A 302 -16.41 -20.32 15.81
C GLU A 302 -16.69 -20.61 17.29
N ILE A 303 -17.88 -21.15 17.63
CA ILE A 303 -18.30 -21.58 18.97
C ILE A 303 -19.52 -22.56 18.89
N PRO A 304 -19.45 -23.80 19.42
CA PRO A 304 -20.53 -24.81 19.32
C PRO A 304 -21.84 -24.52 20.10
N GLY A 305 -22.76 -23.74 19.53
CA GLY A 305 -24.07 -23.44 20.15
C GLY A 305 -24.29 -21.96 20.46
N SER A 306 -23.32 -21.11 20.14
CA SER A 306 -23.52 -19.65 20.12
C SER A 306 -24.68 -19.27 19.19
N ARG A 307 -25.48 -18.28 19.61
CA ARG A 307 -26.55 -17.69 18.79
C ARG A 307 -25.89 -17.24 17.50
N ARG A 308 -26.24 -17.87 16.37
CA ARG A 308 -25.67 -17.54 15.06
C ARG A 308 -25.71 -16.03 14.91
N VAL A 309 -24.54 -15.40 14.90
CA VAL A 309 -24.38 -14.23 14.05
C VAL A 309 -24.42 -14.82 12.66
N GLU A 310 -25.64 -14.97 12.12
CA GLU A 310 -25.77 -15.31 10.72
C GLU A 310 -24.99 -14.22 9.99
N THR A 311 -23.87 -14.59 9.40
CA THR A 311 -23.15 -13.76 8.44
C THR A 311 -23.57 -14.25 7.05
N PRO A 312 -24.83 -14.02 6.61
CA PRO A 312 -25.34 -14.54 5.34
C PRO A 312 -24.59 -14.01 4.10
N ALA A 313 -23.56 -13.18 4.29
CA ALA A 313 -22.74 -12.59 3.25
C ALA A 313 -21.23 -12.58 3.60
N ALA A 314 -20.73 -13.58 4.32
CA ALA A 314 -19.28 -13.81 4.47
C ALA A 314 -18.77 -14.62 3.27
N GLU A 315 -18.15 -13.94 2.31
CA GLU A 315 -17.42 -14.58 1.23
C GLU A 315 -16.06 -15.02 1.75
N PHE A 316 -15.61 -16.23 1.44
CA PHE A 316 -14.25 -16.67 1.73
C PHE A 316 -13.46 -16.75 0.44
N LEU A 317 -12.24 -16.21 0.43
CA LEU A 317 -11.33 -16.41 -0.67
C LEU A 317 -11.15 -17.92 -0.89
N ARG A 318 -11.42 -18.37 -2.12
CA ARG A 318 -11.31 -19.79 -2.48
C ARG A 318 -9.88 -20.26 -2.21
N ARG A 319 -9.72 -21.42 -1.56
CA ARG A 319 -8.38 -21.97 -1.33
C ARG A 319 -7.61 -22.13 -2.64
N GLY A 320 -6.34 -21.73 -2.61
CA GLY A 320 -5.48 -21.75 -3.80
C GLY A 320 -5.89 -20.74 -4.87
N SER A 321 -6.61 -19.66 -4.53
CA SER A 321 -6.87 -18.55 -5.44
C SER A 321 -6.11 -17.29 -5.03
N VAL A 322 -6.10 -16.30 -5.93
CA VAL A 322 -5.50 -14.98 -5.73
C VAL A 322 -6.50 -13.90 -6.16
N LEU A 323 -6.20 -12.64 -5.86
CA LEU A 323 -6.90 -11.54 -6.51
C LEU A 323 -6.14 -11.17 -7.78
N ASP A 324 -6.80 -11.34 -8.91
CA ASP A 324 -6.19 -11.31 -10.23
C ASP A 324 -6.64 -10.06 -11.00
N VAL A 325 -5.68 -9.23 -11.41
CA VAL A 325 -5.92 -8.07 -12.26
C VAL A 325 -5.57 -8.42 -13.70
N GLU A 326 -6.55 -8.94 -14.42
CA GLU A 326 -6.51 -9.28 -15.84
C GLU A 326 -5.33 -10.18 -16.28
N GLY A 327 -4.74 -10.96 -15.38
CA GLY A 327 -3.60 -11.84 -15.64
C GLY A 327 -2.23 -11.14 -15.63
N PHE A 328 -2.19 -9.82 -15.37
CA PHE A 328 -0.96 -9.02 -15.36
C PHE A 328 -0.42 -8.77 -13.95
N TRP A 329 -1.31 -8.69 -12.97
CA TRP A 329 -0.96 -8.37 -11.58
C TRP A 329 -1.76 -9.23 -10.63
N GLU A 330 -1.12 -9.68 -9.55
CA GLU A 330 -1.77 -10.49 -8.52
C GLU A 330 -1.58 -9.87 -7.13
N PHE A 331 -2.62 -10.02 -6.30
CA PHE A 331 -2.49 -9.93 -4.85
C PHE A 331 -2.68 -11.30 -4.23
N VAL A 332 -1.70 -11.71 -3.42
CA VAL A 332 -1.63 -13.07 -2.87
C VAL A 332 -1.59 -12.97 -1.34
N PRO A 333 -2.74 -13.11 -0.67
CA PRO A 333 -2.80 -13.05 0.78
C PRO A 333 -2.37 -14.39 1.40
N TYR A 334 -1.65 -14.32 2.51
CA TYR A 334 -1.22 -15.47 3.32
C TYR A 334 -1.61 -15.25 4.78
N ASN A 335 -2.54 -16.07 5.28
CA ASN A 335 -3.02 -16.01 6.66
C ASN A 335 -2.41 -17.16 7.48
N ASP A 336 -1.41 -16.86 8.32
CA ASP A 336 -0.61 -17.88 9.03
C ASP A 336 -1.46 -18.77 9.97
N ALA A 337 -1.63 -20.04 9.59
CA ALA A 337 -2.41 -21.04 10.33
C ALA A 337 -1.72 -21.57 11.60
N ASN A 338 -0.40 -21.36 11.79
CA ASN A 338 0.40 -22.00 12.84
C ASN A 338 -0.05 -21.64 14.27
N GLN A 339 -0.88 -20.61 14.45
CA GLN A 339 -1.30 -20.15 15.77
C GLN A 339 -2.58 -20.83 16.26
N ALA A 340 -3.46 -21.28 15.35
CA ALA A 340 -4.60 -22.11 15.72
C ALA A 340 -4.15 -23.38 16.47
N GLN A 341 -2.96 -23.91 16.14
CA GLN A 341 -2.36 -25.08 16.76
C GLN A 341 -1.95 -24.89 18.23
N LYS A 342 -1.82 -23.65 18.73
CA LYS A 342 -1.45 -23.38 20.13
C LYS A 342 -2.65 -23.33 21.08
N CYS A 343 -3.87 -23.43 20.57
CA CYS A 343 -5.08 -23.43 21.36
C CYS A 343 -5.33 -24.84 21.94
N PRO A 344 -5.47 -25.00 23.27
CA PRO A 344 -5.91 -26.27 23.83
C PRO A 344 -7.26 -26.69 23.21
N PRO A 345 -7.45 -27.96 22.82
CA PRO A 345 -8.70 -28.40 22.17
C PRO A 345 -9.98 -28.10 22.97
N SER A 346 -9.88 -28.05 24.31
CA SER A 346 -10.98 -27.73 25.21
C SER A 346 -11.23 -26.23 25.40
N PHE A 347 -10.32 -25.37 24.94
CA PHE A 347 -10.41 -23.94 25.18
C PHE A 347 -11.62 -23.28 24.51
N PRO A 348 -11.96 -23.55 23.23
CA PRO A 348 -13.16 -22.98 22.59
C PRO A 348 -14.45 -23.25 23.38
N ALA A 349 -14.65 -24.49 23.84
CA ALA A 349 -15.80 -24.86 24.67
C ALA A 349 -15.80 -24.14 26.04
N SER A 350 -14.62 -23.84 26.60
CA SER A 350 -14.50 -23.13 27.88
C SER A 350 -14.81 -21.63 27.79
N VAL A 351 -14.64 -21.00 26.62
CA VAL A 351 -14.93 -19.57 26.42
C VAL A 351 -16.34 -19.30 25.93
N GLU A 352 -17.00 -20.29 25.34
CA GLU A 352 -18.38 -20.22 24.86
C GLU A 352 -19.36 -19.51 25.82
N PRO A 353 -19.52 -19.93 27.09
CA PRO A 353 -20.49 -19.28 27.99
C PRO A 353 -20.09 -17.83 28.34
N LEU A 354 -18.79 -17.51 28.30
CA LEU A 354 -18.30 -16.15 28.55
C LEU A 354 -18.59 -15.22 27.37
N ILE A 355 -18.58 -15.76 26.15
CA ILE A 355 -18.92 -15.03 24.93
C ILE A 355 -20.44 -14.86 24.82
N ALA A 356 -21.24 -15.87 25.15
CA ALA A 356 -22.69 -15.73 25.25
C ALA A 356 -23.09 -14.62 26.25
N ALA A 357 -22.50 -14.62 27.46
CA ALA A 357 -22.72 -13.57 28.43
C ALA A 357 -22.29 -12.17 27.94
N LEU A 358 -21.31 -12.09 27.03
CA LEU A 358 -20.88 -10.84 26.42
C LEU A 358 -21.88 -10.37 25.34
N GLN A 359 -22.43 -11.29 24.56
CA GLN A 359 -23.44 -11.02 23.53
C GLN A 359 -24.80 -10.63 24.14
N ASP A 360 -25.16 -11.23 25.27
CA ASP A 360 -26.42 -10.95 25.99
C ASP A 360 -26.36 -9.67 26.83
N ALA A 361 -25.17 -9.06 26.99
CA ALA A 361 -25.02 -7.83 27.75
C ALA A 361 -25.71 -6.65 27.06
N THR A 362 -26.67 -6.03 27.74
CA THR A 362 -27.47 -4.91 27.20
C THR A 362 -26.98 -3.54 27.68
N THR A 363 -26.19 -3.53 28.76
CA THR A 363 -25.65 -2.30 29.35
C THR A 363 -24.13 -2.28 29.32
N SER A 364 -23.53 -1.07 29.30
CA SER A 364 -22.06 -0.91 29.37
C SER A 364 -21.45 -1.57 30.61
N ALA A 365 -22.18 -1.61 31.73
CA ALA A 365 -21.73 -2.26 32.96
C ALA A 365 -21.67 -3.79 32.81
N GLU A 366 -22.70 -4.40 32.21
CA GLU A 366 -22.74 -5.84 31.90
C GLU A 366 -21.64 -6.22 30.91
N THR A 367 -21.47 -5.44 29.83
CA THR A 367 -20.42 -5.68 28.84
C THR A 367 -19.04 -5.67 29.50
N LYS A 368 -18.74 -4.67 30.33
CA LYS A 368 -17.47 -4.59 31.08
C LYS A 368 -17.27 -5.79 32.02
N LYS A 369 -18.33 -6.25 32.68
CA LYS A 369 -18.28 -7.41 33.59
C LYS A 369 -18.01 -8.70 32.83
N ALA A 370 -18.78 -8.98 31.77
CA ALA A 370 -18.63 -10.17 30.93
C ALA A 370 -17.25 -10.21 30.26
N PHE A 371 -16.84 -9.08 29.67
CA PHE A 371 -15.52 -8.93 29.07
C PHE A 371 -14.38 -9.12 30.09
N GLY A 372 -14.53 -8.59 31.30
CA GLY A 372 -13.56 -8.80 32.38
C GLY A 372 -13.42 -10.27 32.77
N ALA A 373 -14.52 -11.05 32.75
CA ALA A 373 -14.48 -12.49 32.97
C ALA A 373 -13.75 -13.23 31.84
N LEU A 374 -14.08 -12.89 30.59
CA LEU A 374 -13.42 -13.42 29.40
C LEU A 374 -11.91 -13.15 29.44
N LYS A 375 -11.50 -11.90 29.69
CA LYS A 375 -10.10 -11.51 29.82
C LYS A 375 -9.38 -12.30 30.91
N ARG A 376 -9.97 -12.47 32.10
CA ARG A 376 -9.36 -13.29 33.18
C ARG A 376 -9.14 -14.73 32.75
N HIS A 377 -10.07 -15.29 31.96
CA HIS A 377 -9.93 -16.64 31.44
C HIS A 377 -8.79 -16.76 30.41
N TYR A 378 -8.69 -15.82 29.46
CA TYR A 378 -7.54 -15.74 28.54
C TYR A 378 -6.22 -15.56 29.30
N ASP A 379 -6.16 -14.62 30.25
CA ASP A 379 -4.98 -14.36 31.08
C ASP A 379 -4.53 -15.64 31.82
N LYS A 380 -5.47 -16.47 32.29
CA LYS A 380 -5.20 -17.74 32.99
C LYS A 380 -4.68 -18.82 32.05
N THR A 381 -5.24 -18.94 30.85
CA THR A 381 -4.88 -20.01 29.89
C THR A 381 -3.57 -19.74 29.17
N PHE A 382 -3.37 -18.52 28.68
CA PHE A 382 -2.25 -18.20 27.79
C PHE A 382 -1.23 -17.23 28.41
N GLY A 383 -1.51 -16.74 29.62
CA GLY A 383 -0.69 -15.72 30.26
C GLY A 383 -0.92 -14.32 29.68
N LYS A 384 -0.12 -13.37 30.18
CA LYS A 384 -0.24 -11.94 29.85
C LYS A 384 0.68 -11.47 28.70
N LYS A 385 1.55 -12.36 28.18
CA LYS A 385 2.54 -12.02 27.16
C LYS A 385 2.07 -12.49 25.77
N ASN A 386 2.47 -11.76 24.73
CA ASN A 386 2.32 -12.11 23.30
C ASN A 386 0.88 -12.40 22.85
N ARG A 387 0.04 -11.36 22.75
CA ARG A 387 -1.36 -11.46 22.30
C ARG A 387 -1.59 -11.05 20.84
N ASN A 388 -0.58 -10.44 20.21
CA ASN A 388 -0.56 -10.13 18.77
C ASN A 388 -0.12 -11.38 18.03
N ILE A 389 -1.08 -12.19 17.60
CA ILE A 389 -0.81 -13.58 17.25
C ILE A 389 -1.02 -13.86 15.77
N ILE A 390 -1.87 -13.12 15.05
CA ILE A 390 -2.16 -13.39 13.63
C ILE A 390 -2.15 -12.09 12.83
N SER A 391 -1.40 -12.11 11.73
CA SER A 391 -1.39 -11.07 10.72
C SER A 391 -1.42 -11.74 9.35
N MET A 392 -2.25 -11.22 8.45
CA MET A 392 -2.27 -11.59 7.05
C MET A 392 -1.14 -10.87 6.32
N PHE A 393 -0.28 -11.65 5.68
CA PHE A 393 0.75 -11.16 4.77
C PHE A 393 0.09 -10.95 3.41
N LEU A 394 0.55 -9.99 2.63
CA LEU A 394 0.04 -9.70 1.30
C LEU A 394 1.19 -9.42 0.35
N TYR A 395 1.36 -10.29 -0.64
CA TYR A 395 2.16 -10.00 -1.82
C TYR A 395 1.32 -9.19 -2.82
N GLY A 396 1.92 -8.19 -3.47
CA GLY A 396 1.32 -7.44 -4.57
C GLY A 396 2.36 -7.16 -5.65
N GLY A 397 2.20 -7.77 -6.81
CA GLY A 397 3.23 -7.70 -7.85
C GLY A 397 2.80 -8.24 -9.20
N PRO A 398 3.68 -8.15 -10.19
CA PRO A 398 3.38 -8.58 -11.54
C PRO A 398 3.37 -10.12 -11.62
N ALA A 399 2.36 -10.66 -12.31
CA ALA A 399 2.26 -12.09 -12.55
C ALA A 399 3.37 -12.57 -13.48
N THR A 400 3.57 -11.85 -14.58
CA THR A 400 4.65 -12.09 -15.55
C THR A 400 5.79 -11.09 -15.34
N LYS A 401 6.94 -11.34 -15.97
CA LYS A 401 8.08 -10.43 -15.92
C LYS A 401 7.89 -9.32 -16.97
N PRO A 402 7.93 -8.03 -16.59
CA PRO A 402 8.00 -6.94 -17.56
C PRO A 402 9.26 -7.00 -18.43
N VAL A 403 9.14 -6.62 -19.70
CA VAL A 403 10.26 -6.56 -20.66
C VAL A 403 11.16 -5.34 -20.44
N ASP A 404 10.60 -4.24 -19.96
CA ASP A 404 11.31 -3.00 -19.62
C ASP A 404 10.66 -2.35 -18.39
N ALA A 405 11.47 -1.72 -17.55
CA ALA A 405 10.99 -0.99 -16.39
C ALA A 405 11.96 0.10 -15.94
N ASN A 406 11.40 1.21 -15.45
CA ASN A 406 12.12 2.28 -14.80
C ASN A 406 11.47 2.60 -13.45
N PHE A 407 12.29 2.83 -12.42
CA PHE A 407 11.83 3.03 -11.05
C PHE A 407 12.45 4.27 -10.41
N SER A 408 11.70 4.91 -9.53
CA SER A 408 12.11 6.10 -8.78
C SER A 408 11.67 5.96 -7.31
N PRO A 409 12.58 5.58 -6.38
CA PRO A 409 12.31 5.62 -4.96
C PRO A 409 12.43 7.05 -4.42
N GLU A 410 11.48 7.47 -3.58
CA GLU A 410 11.43 8.84 -3.03
C GLU A 410 11.03 8.84 -1.55
N PHE A 411 11.62 9.77 -0.77
CA PHE A 411 11.14 10.10 0.57
C PHE A 411 10.32 11.39 0.52
N PHE A 412 9.27 11.45 1.34
CA PHE A 412 8.43 12.63 1.46
C PHE A 412 8.12 12.96 2.92
N PHE A 413 7.84 14.23 3.16
CA PHE A 413 7.52 14.76 4.49
C PHE A 413 6.15 15.44 4.44
N GLU A 414 5.13 14.82 5.03
CA GLU A 414 3.75 15.35 4.96
C GLU A 414 3.63 16.74 5.60
N SER A 415 4.21 16.91 6.79
CA SER A 415 4.12 18.18 7.55
C SER A 415 4.69 19.41 6.84
N THR A 416 5.55 19.22 5.82
CA THR A 416 6.19 20.33 5.08
C THR A 416 5.90 20.31 3.58
N GLY A 417 5.18 19.29 3.08
CA GLY A 417 5.03 19.03 1.65
C GLY A 417 6.37 18.81 0.92
N GLY A 418 7.44 18.52 1.67
CA GLY A 418 8.81 18.45 1.18
C GLY A 418 9.15 17.08 0.60
N TRP A 419 9.96 17.05 -0.45
CA TRP A 419 10.43 15.83 -1.12
C TRP A 419 11.95 15.76 -1.09
N ALA A 420 12.49 14.60 -0.74
CA ALA A 420 13.91 14.33 -0.77
C ALA A 420 14.21 13.16 -1.71
N LYS A 421 14.87 13.45 -2.84
CA LYS A 421 15.41 12.42 -3.71
C LYS A 421 16.70 11.89 -3.13
N TYR A 422 16.78 10.59 -2.97
CA TYR A 422 18.01 9.91 -2.65
C TYR A 422 18.61 9.27 -3.90
N ARG A 423 19.92 9.04 -3.86
CA ARG A 423 20.58 8.17 -4.84
C ARG A 423 19.89 6.80 -4.73
N ASP A 424 19.53 6.21 -5.86
CA ASP A 424 18.85 4.92 -5.85
C ASP A 424 19.79 3.84 -5.30
N TYR A 425 19.59 3.50 -4.03
CA TYR A 425 20.23 2.36 -3.36
C TYR A 425 19.34 1.13 -3.36
N THR A 426 18.08 1.25 -3.79
CA THR A 426 17.14 0.13 -3.80
C THR A 426 17.56 -0.89 -4.84
N ARG A 427 18.09 -0.46 -6.00
CA ARG A 427 18.48 -1.36 -7.09
C ARG A 427 17.33 -2.31 -7.49
N VAL A 428 16.09 -1.81 -7.45
CA VAL A 428 14.93 -2.52 -7.99
C VAL A 428 15.10 -2.75 -9.49
N SER A 429 14.47 -3.79 -10.01
CA SER A 429 14.58 -4.18 -11.42
C SER A 429 13.29 -4.78 -11.93
N THR A 430 13.21 -5.04 -13.24
CA THR A 430 12.09 -5.77 -13.88
C THR A 430 11.76 -7.11 -13.19
N ASP A 431 12.75 -7.73 -12.54
CA ASP A 431 12.60 -9.02 -11.85
C ASP A 431 12.31 -8.89 -10.35
N HIS A 432 12.46 -7.68 -9.79
CA HIS A 432 12.54 -7.49 -8.33
C HIS A 432 12.03 -6.10 -7.97
N PHE A 433 10.70 -5.91 -8.01
CA PHE A 433 10.04 -4.66 -7.61
C PHE A 433 8.70 -4.84 -6.88
N ALA A 434 8.22 -6.07 -6.68
CA ALA A 434 6.95 -6.32 -6.01
C ALA A 434 7.00 -5.92 -4.52
N VAL A 435 5.82 -5.65 -3.95
CA VAL A 435 5.67 -5.39 -2.52
C VAL A 435 5.25 -6.66 -1.78
N LEU A 436 5.82 -6.86 -0.60
CA LEU A 436 5.42 -7.87 0.36
C LEU A 436 5.16 -7.18 1.71
N LEU A 437 3.88 -7.11 2.06
CA LEU A 437 3.37 -6.50 3.27
C LEU A 437 3.10 -7.60 4.29
N THR A 438 3.51 -7.40 5.53
CA THR A 438 3.54 -8.47 6.54
C THR A 438 2.74 -8.14 7.80
N GLY A 439 2.35 -6.87 7.95
CA GLY A 439 1.67 -6.38 9.15
C GLY A 439 2.44 -6.75 10.41
N ASP A 440 1.73 -7.35 11.35
CA ASP A 440 2.25 -7.83 12.64
C ASP A 440 2.68 -9.30 12.64
N GLY A 441 2.93 -9.83 11.44
CA GLY A 441 3.30 -11.22 11.21
C GLY A 441 4.55 -11.65 11.97
N SER A 442 4.84 -12.96 11.98
CA SER A 442 6.01 -13.47 12.70
C SER A 442 6.69 -14.55 11.88
N LEU A 443 7.99 -14.40 11.65
CA LEU A 443 8.85 -15.37 10.97
C LEU A 443 10.02 -15.80 11.89
N ASN A 444 9.82 -15.70 13.20
CA ASN A 444 10.82 -15.97 14.23
C ASN A 444 11.18 -17.45 14.41
N SER A 445 10.42 -18.38 13.83
CA SER A 445 10.63 -19.82 13.95
C SER A 445 10.87 -20.49 12.59
N SER A 446 11.68 -21.56 12.60
CA SER A 446 11.97 -22.33 11.39
C SER A 446 10.70 -22.85 10.68
N PRO A 447 9.70 -23.45 11.37
CA PRO A 447 8.47 -23.92 10.73
C PRO A 447 7.71 -22.81 9.98
N ARG A 448 7.62 -21.60 10.57
CA ARG A 448 6.95 -20.46 9.92
C ARG A 448 7.70 -19.99 8.69
N ARG A 449 9.03 -19.92 8.75
CA ARG A 449 9.85 -19.57 7.59
C ARG A 449 9.72 -20.60 6.48
N THR A 450 9.69 -21.89 6.82
CA THR A 450 9.49 -22.96 5.82
C THR A 450 8.13 -22.86 5.14
N ALA A 451 7.04 -22.76 5.91
CA ALA A 451 5.69 -22.61 5.36
C ALA A 451 5.58 -21.35 4.49
N PHE A 452 6.07 -20.21 4.98
CA PHE A 452 6.13 -18.95 4.26
C PHE A 452 6.90 -19.08 2.92
N LYS A 453 8.06 -19.73 2.94
CA LYS A 453 8.90 -19.93 1.76
C LYS A 453 8.25 -20.89 0.75
N ASN A 454 7.63 -21.96 1.22
CA ASN A 454 6.87 -22.89 0.38
C ASN A 454 5.69 -22.20 -0.31
N TYR A 455 5.03 -21.27 0.38
CA TYR A 455 3.88 -20.54 -0.14
C TYR A 455 4.27 -19.47 -1.18
N PHE A 456 5.34 -18.70 -0.95
CA PHE A 456 5.71 -17.56 -1.81
C PHE A 456 6.85 -17.83 -2.80
N SER A 457 7.69 -18.85 -2.65
CA SER A 457 8.74 -19.12 -3.65
C SER A 457 8.21 -19.55 -5.03
N PRO A 458 7.12 -20.34 -5.13
CA PRO A 458 6.52 -20.72 -6.41
C PRO A 458 6.18 -19.49 -7.27
N HIS A 459 6.37 -19.63 -8.58
CA HIS A 459 6.16 -18.57 -9.57
C HIS A 459 7.00 -17.29 -9.34
N GLY A 460 8.04 -17.41 -8.50
CA GLY A 460 9.00 -16.35 -8.22
C GLY A 460 8.45 -15.20 -7.38
N ARG A 461 7.31 -15.35 -6.67
CA ARG A 461 6.72 -14.25 -5.89
C ARG A 461 7.71 -13.73 -4.83
N LEU A 462 8.38 -14.63 -4.11
CA LEU A 462 9.40 -14.26 -3.12
C LEU A 462 10.62 -13.59 -3.76
N SER A 463 11.12 -14.10 -4.90
CA SER A 463 12.25 -13.46 -5.60
C SER A 463 11.89 -12.11 -6.23
N LYS A 464 10.61 -11.89 -6.54
CA LYS A 464 10.10 -10.61 -7.04
C LYS A 464 9.89 -9.59 -5.92
N ALA A 465 9.77 -10.03 -4.65
CA ALA A 465 9.49 -9.17 -3.51
C ALA A 465 10.70 -8.31 -3.14
N ALA A 466 10.68 -7.06 -3.60
CA ALA A 466 11.76 -6.10 -3.40
C ALA A 466 11.49 -5.16 -2.24
N ILE A 467 10.23 -4.79 -2.07
CA ILE A 467 9.78 -3.85 -1.05
C ILE A 467 9.16 -4.67 0.06
N PHE A 468 9.86 -4.79 1.17
CA PHE A 468 9.48 -5.66 2.27
C PHE A 468 9.13 -4.85 3.50
N GLN A 469 7.88 -4.92 3.94
CA GLN A 469 7.51 -4.42 5.26
C GLN A 469 8.10 -5.36 6.32
N VAL A 470 8.99 -4.84 7.17
CA VAL A 470 9.52 -5.60 8.30
C VAL A 470 8.42 -5.75 9.34
N MET A 471 8.17 -7.00 9.74
CA MET A 471 7.04 -7.34 10.59
C MET A 471 7.04 -6.58 11.92
N HIS A 472 5.83 -6.23 12.38
CA HIS A 472 5.58 -5.71 13.73
C HIS A 472 6.52 -4.56 14.08
N HIS A 473 6.62 -3.58 13.17
CA HIS A 473 7.45 -2.39 13.33
C HIS A 473 8.96 -2.66 13.55
N GLY A 474 9.43 -3.91 13.37
CA GLY A 474 10.79 -4.34 13.72
C GLY A 474 10.92 -4.89 15.15
N ALA A 475 9.93 -5.63 15.65
CA ALA A 475 10.02 -6.31 16.94
C ALA A 475 10.91 -7.57 16.89
N SER A 476 11.86 -7.74 17.83
CA SER A 476 12.76 -8.91 17.89
C SER A 476 11.99 -10.23 18.04
N GLY A 477 10.82 -10.19 18.69
CA GLY A 477 9.95 -11.36 18.84
C GLY A 477 9.32 -11.84 17.53
N ASN A 478 9.39 -11.08 16.44
CA ASN A 478 8.71 -11.36 15.18
C ASN A 478 9.66 -11.70 14.03
N SER A 479 10.96 -11.47 14.20
CA SER A 479 11.98 -11.69 13.17
C SER A 479 13.05 -12.67 13.61
N SER A 480 13.86 -13.14 12.66
CA SER A 480 15.12 -13.82 12.90
C SER A 480 16.13 -13.42 11.81
N PRO A 481 17.45 -13.61 12.01
CA PRO A 481 18.46 -13.26 11.01
C PRO A 481 18.23 -13.88 9.62
N GLU A 482 17.67 -15.09 9.57
CA GLU A 482 17.40 -15.81 8.32
C GLU A 482 16.28 -15.18 7.48
N VAL A 483 15.45 -14.30 8.07
CA VAL A 483 14.36 -13.64 7.33
C VAL A 483 14.91 -12.71 6.26
N ALA A 484 15.93 -11.92 6.60
CA ALA A 484 16.51 -10.95 5.68
C ALA A 484 17.17 -11.65 4.48
N GLU A 485 17.91 -12.74 4.72
CA GLU A 485 18.50 -13.57 3.67
C GLU A 485 17.43 -14.29 2.82
N MET A 486 16.36 -14.78 3.46
CA MET A 486 15.29 -15.49 2.77
C MET A 486 14.52 -14.59 1.79
N VAL A 487 14.24 -13.34 2.18
CA VAL A 487 13.49 -12.39 1.34
C VAL A 487 14.42 -11.61 0.39
N ALA A 488 15.65 -11.34 0.82
CA ALA A 488 16.64 -10.54 0.11
C ALA A 488 16.10 -9.19 -0.44
N PRO A 489 15.48 -8.34 0.41
CA PRO A 489 14.77 -7.16 -0.08
C PRO A 489 15.72 -6.06 -0.57
N ARG A 490 15.16 -5.19 -1.41
CA ARG A 490 15.79 -3.96 -1.94
C ARG A 490 15.45 -2.72 -1.11
N ALA A 491 14.36 -2.77 -0.38
CA ALA A 491 14.02 -1.83 0.67
C ALA A 491 13.32 -2.57 1.81
N SER A 492 13.92 -2.48 3.00
CA SER A 492 13.36 -3.04 4.24
C SER A 492 12.64 -1.93 5.00
N ILE A 493 11.32 -1.89 4.89
CA ILE A 493 10.49 -0.80 5.42
C ILE A 493 10.11 -1.07 6.88
N PHE A 494 10.58 -0.22 7.79
CA PHE A 494 10.24 -0.20 9.21
C PHE A 494 9.23 0.92 9.47
N CYS A 495 7.94 0.59 9.43
CA CYS A 495 6.87 1.51 9.82
C CYS A 495 6.86 1.60 11.35
N SER A 496 7.53 2.61 11.91
CA SER A 496 7.83 2.67 13.34
C SER A 496 8.16 4.10 13.74
N ASP A 497 7.77 4.49 14.96
CA ASP A 497 8.20 5.74 15.57
C ASP A 497 8.97 5.45 16.86
N PRO A 498 10.32 5.39 16.81
CA PRO A 498 11.15 5.08 17.97
C PRO A 498 10.99 6.07 19.14
N THR A 499 10.38 7.24 18.90
CA THR A 499 10.12 8.26 19.92
C THR A 499 8.78 8.06 20.65
N LYS A 500 7.95 7.11 20.21
CA LYS A 500 6.59 6.86 20.68
C LYS A 500 6.35 5.36 20.94
N GLY A 501 5.29 5.05 21.69
CA GLY A 501 4.82 3.67 21.87
C GLY A 501 5.86 2.69 22.46
N LYS A 502 5.78 1.41 22.03
CA LYS A 502 6.86 0.43 22.23
C LYS A 502 8.05 0.87 21.37
N LYS A 503 9.25 0.86 21.92
CA LYS A 503 10.47 1.36 21.26
C LYS A 503 10.92 0.43 20.12
N HIS A 504 10.20 0.46 19.03
CA HIS A 504 10.52 -0.21 17.77
C HIS A 504 11.13 0.80 16.77
N PRO A 505 11.99 0.35 15.84
CA PRO A 505 12.45 -1.03 15.69
C PRO A 505 13.50 -1.37 16.75
N HIS A 506 13.60 -2.65 17.11
CA HIS A 506 14.71 -3.08 17.96
C HIS A 506 16.01 -3.14 17.15
N ALA A 507 17.11 -2.74 17.78
CA ALA A 507 18.41 -2.59 17.12
C ALA A 507 18.95 -3.91 16.53
N ASP A 508 18.65 -5.06 17.15
CA ASP A 508 19.02 -6.36 16.60
C ASP A 508 18.28 -6.66 15.28
N VAL A 509 17.00 -6.31 15.16
CA VAL A 509 16.24 -6.48 13.91
C VAL A 509 16.77 -5.53 12.82
N VAL A 510 17.07 -4.27 13.15
CA VAL A 510 17.70 -3.34 12.19
C VAL A 510 19.03 -3.90 11.66
N ARG A 511 19.82 -4.56 12.51
CA ARG A 511 21.08 -5.20 12.08
C ARG A 511 20.85 -6.39 11.14
N GLN A 512 19.78 -7.16 11.33
CA GLN A 512 19.43 -8.27 10.43
C GLN A 512 19.22 -7.78 8.98
N PHE A 513 18.65 -6.58 8.81
CA PHE A 513 18.33 -6.01 7.49
C PHE A 513 19.33 -4.95 7.00
N TRP A 514 20.45 -4.74 7.70
CA TRP A 514 21.38 -3.63 7.44
C TRP A 514 21.92 -3.62 6.00
N GLU A 515 22.17 -4.80 5.44
CA GLU A 515 22.65 -4.98 4.06
C GLU A 515 21.52 -4.83 3.01
N TYR A 516 20.27 -4.79 3.45
CA TYR A 516 19.06 -4.79 2.63
C TYR A 516 18.30 -3.45 2.71
N ASN A 517 19.04 -2.35 2.81
CA ASN A 517 18.55 -0.97 2.76
C ASN A 517 17.37 -0.72 3.73
N CYS A 518 17.70 -0.50 5.01
CA CYS A 518 16.72 -0.16 6.04
C CYS A 518 16.12 1.24 5.80
N VAL A 519 14.79 1.29 5.67
CA VAL A 519 14.00 2.51 5.48
C VAL A 519 13.04 2.66 6.65
N GLN A 520 13.21 3.68 7.48
CA GLN A 520 12.26 3.96 8.56
C GLN A 520 11.19 4.97 8.09
N VAL A 521 9.93 4.56 8.22
CA VAL A 521 8.73 5.40 8.02
C VAL A 521 8.14 5.69 9.39
N ASP A 522 8.05 6.97 9.76
CA ASP A 522 7.66 7.43 11.10
C ASP A 522 6.53 8.47 11.03
N ALA A 523 6.29 9.27 12.08
CA ALA A 523 5.21 10.25 12.10
C ALA A 523 5.46 11.49 11.21
N ARG A 524 6.60 11.57 10.52
CA ARG A 524 7.00 12.73 9.71
C ARG A 524 7.46 12.35 8.32
N ARG A 525 8.16 11.23 8.19
CA ARG A 525 8.82 10.82 6.94
C ARG A 525 8.15 9.57 6.38
N GLY A 526 7.57 9.71 5.19
CA GLY A 526 7.05 8.62 4.38
C GLY A 526 8.06 8.16 3.33
N TRP A 527 7.75 7.06 2.67
CA TRP A 527 8.54 6.51 1.58
C TRP A 527 7.64 6.04 0.44
N MET A 528 8.10 6.18 -0.80
CA MET A 528 7.39 5.67 -1.96
C MET A 528 8.32 5.09 -3.02
N LEU A 529 7.77 4.21 -3.84
CA LEU A 529 8.35 3.79 -5.12
C LEU A 529 7.35 4.10 -6.23
N TYR A 530 7.80 4.83 -7.23
CA TYR A 530 7.09 4.96 -8.51
C TYR A 530 7.79 4.09 -9.56
N GLY A 531 7.03 3.33 -10.34
CA GLY A 531 7.53 2.49 -11.42
C GLY A 531 6.74 2.67 -12.71
N THR A 532 7.43 2.63 -13.84
CA THR A 532 6.82 2.54 -15.18
C THR A 532 7.38 1.32 -15.89
N PHE A 533 6.55 0.50 -16.50
CA PHE A 533 6.98 -0.75 -17.12
C PHE A 533 6.08 -1.20 -18.27
N GLU A 534 6.55 -2.16 -19.06
CA GLU A 534 5.86 -2.75 -20.21
C GLU A 534 5.95 -4.29 -20.09
N PHE A 535 4.83 -4.99 -20.34
CA PHE A 535 4.75 -6.46 -20.30
C PHE A 535 5.09 -7.10 -21.64
#